data_AF-A0A1T1BEU7-F1
#
_entry.id   AF-A0A1T1BEU7-F1
#
_cell.length_a   1.000
_cell.length_b   1.000
_cell.length_c   1.000
_cell.angle_alpha   90.00
_cell.angle_beta   90.00
_cell.angle_gamma   90.00
#
_symmetry.space_group_name_H-M   'P 1'
#
loop_
_entity.id
_entity.type
_entity.pdbx_description
1 polymer ?
#
loop_
_entity_poly.entity_id
_entity_poly.type
_entity_poly.pdbx_seq_one_letter_code
_entity_poly.pdbx_strand_id
1 'polypeptide(L)'
;MTMPTDPTSQSPLPTPPARLSFITVPLLIALFYNGFSLLSLPFAGSTLNEMLDMLGQGSTPVRLDEAQISLVLWISFALTAALILWLYFTRRAVIEGRAWGRVSTIVIGVLSLLALPFGPVLGIFMLIGAFDRQVVAYTTR
;
A
#
# COMPACT_ATOMS: atom_id res chain seq x y z
N MET A 1 4.35 -56.45 23.35
CA MET A 1 3.52 -55.80 22.31
C MET A 1 3.74 -54.30 22.42
N THR A 2 4.61 -53.73 21.60
CA THR A 2 4.87 -52.29 21.53
C THR A 2 4.17 -51.74 20.29
N MET A 3 3.16 -50.89 20.48
CA MET A 3 2.53 -50.15 19.38
C MET A 3 3.52 -49.15 18.80
N PRO A 4 3.65 -49.04 17.46
CA PRO A 4 4.31 -47.90 16.85
C PRO A 4 3.39 -46.69 16.99
N THR A 5 3.85 -45.66 17.71
CA THR A 5 3.28 -44.32 17.64
C THR A 5 3.70 -43.70 16.32
N ASP A 6 2.76 -43.53 15.40
CA ASP A 6 2.97 -42.75 14.16
C ASP A 6 3.37 -41.31 14.53
N PRO A 7 4.55 -40.83 14.12
CA PRO A 7 4.84 -39.41 14.13
C PRO A 7 4.26 -38.80 12.84
N THR A 8 3.83 -37.55 12.90
CA THR A 8 3.50 -36.67 11.76
C THR A 8 2.03 -36.58 11.30
N SER A 9 1.14 -36.11 12.19
CA SER A 9 0.06 -35.22 11.73
C SER A 9 0.64 -33.82 11.44
N GLN A 10 1.42 -33.68 10.37
CA GLN A 10 1.75 -32.36 9.83
C GLN A 10 0.45 -31.77 9.29
N SER A 11 -0.20 -30.92 10.07
CA SER A 11 -1.38 -30.19 9.61
C SER A 11 -1.00 -29.43 8.34
N PRO A 12 -1.67 -29.65 7.19
CA PRO A 12 -1.31 -29.00 5.95
C PRO A 12 -1.37 -27.47 6.15
N LEU A 13 -0.37 -26.77 5.60
CA LEU A 13 -0.39 -25.31 5.52
C LEU A 13 -1.72 -24.88 4.89
N PRO A 14 -2.46 -23.95 5.50
CA PRO A 14 -3.76 -23.55 4.98
C PRO A 14 -3.57 -22.93 3.60
N THR A 15 -4.27 -23.50 2.62
CA THR A 15 -4.32 -22.96 1.27
C THR A 15 -4.84 -21.52 1.32
N PRO A 16 -4.16 -20.55 0.67
CA PRO A 16 -4.63 -19.16 0.68
C PRO A 16 -6.02 -19.08 0.03
N PRO A 17 -6.99 -18.37 0.64
CA PRO A 17 -8.32 -18.25 0.08
C PRO A 17 -8.28 -17.45 -1.23
N ALA A 18 -9.10 -17.82 -2.22
CA ALA A 18 -9.17 -17.10 -3.50
C ALA A 18 -9.51 -15.60 -3.31
N ARG A 19 -10.28 -15.28 -2.26
CA ARG A 19 -10.65 -13.91 -1.90
C ARG A 19 -9.49 -13.05 -1.38
N LEU A 20 -8.32 -13.63 -1.09
CA LEU A 20 -7.10 -12.89 -0.77
C LEU A 20 -6.64 -12.01 -1.96
N SER A 21 -7.07 -12.33 -3.19
CA SER A 21 -6.82 -11.53 -4.38
C SER A 21 -7.40 -10.12 -4.29
N PHE A 22 -8.55 -9.94 -3.60
CA PHE A 22 -9.16 -8.63 -3.35
C PHE A 22 -8.28 -7.68 -2.52
N ILE A 23 -7.31 -8.22 -1.79
CA ILE A 23 -6.31 -7.42 -1.07
C ILE A 23 -5.01 -7.34 -1.86
N THR A 24 -4.50 -8.49 -2.30
CA THR A 24 -3.15 -8.58 -2.86
C THR A 24 -3.01 -7.95 -4.25
N VAL A 25 -4.06 -7.96 -5.07
CA VAL A 25 -4.05 -7.32 -6.39
C VAL A 25 -4.07 -5.79 -6.25
N PRO A 26 -5.00 -5.18 -5.49
CA PRO A 26 -4.93 -3.74 -5.25
C PRO A 26 -3.61 -3.27 -4.60
N LEU A 27 -3.07 -4.03 -3.64
CA LEU A 27 -1.79 -3.69 -3.02
C LEU A 27 -0.64 -3.72 -4.02
N LEU A 28 -0.65 -4.68 -4.94
CA LEU A 28 0.35 -4.78 -6.00
C LEU A 28 0.23 -3.62 -7.00
N ILE A 29 -0.99 -3.25 -7.39
CA ILE A 29 -1.22 -2.07 -8.24
C ILE A 29 -0.72 -0.80 -7.56
N ALA A 30 -1.06 -0.59 -6.28
CA ALA A 30 -0.60 0.55 -5.50
C ALA A 30 0.93 0.56 -5.37
N LEU A 31 1.56 -0.59 -5.18
CA LEU A 31 3.01 -0.71 -5.10
C LEU A 31 3.69 -0.28 -6.41
N PHE A 32 3.21 -0.77 -7.56
CA PHE A 32 3.74 -0.36 -8.86
C PHE A 32 3.52 1.11 -9.13
N TYR A 33 2.31 1.63 -8.87
CA TYR A 33 2.00 3.05 -9.03
C TYR A 33 2.96 3.93 -8.23
N ASN A 34 3.16 3.63 -6.95
CA ASN A 34 4.09 4.38 -6.10
C ASN A 34 5.55 4.19 -6.52
N GLY A 35 5.93 3.01 -6.99
CA GLY A 35 7.26 2.76 -7.55
C GLY A 35 7.55 3.62 -8.78
N PHE A 36 6.58 3.74 -9.70
CA PHE A 36 6.70 4.65 -10.84
C PHE A 36 6.74 6.11 -10.40
N SER A 37 5.94 6.49 -9.41
CA SER A 37 5.96 7.85 -8.87
C SER A 37 7.30 8.20 -8.20
N LEU A 38 7.95 7.25 -7.53
CA LEU A 38 9.27 7.45 -6.94
C LEU A 38 10.33 7.67 -8.02
N LEU A 39 10.23 6.92 -9.14
CA LEU A 39 11.12 7.05 -10.30
C LEU A 39 10.94 8.39 -11.03
N SER A 40 9.73 8.96 -11.05
CA SER A 40 9.45 10.24 -11.70
C SER A 40 9.74 11.46 -10.82
N LEU A 41 9.88 11.26 -9.51
CA LEU A 41 10.10 12.30 -8.51
C LEU A 41 11.24 13.28 -8.82
N PRO A 42 12.45 12.87 -9.25
CA PRO A 42 13.53 13.82 -9.57
C PRO A 42 13.20 14.77 -10.72
N PHE A 43 12.22 14.44 -11.56
CA PHE A 43 11.79 15.27 -12.69
C PHE A 43 10.63 16.21 -12.33
N ALA A 44 10.09 16.13 -11.12
CA ALA A 44 8.91 16.89 -10.70
C ALA A 44 9.18 18.35 -10.30
N GLY A 45 10.46 18.77 -10.23
CA GLY A 45 10.84 20.10 -9.73
C GLY A 45 10.21 21.27 -10.50
N SER A 46 10.24 21.23 -11.84
CA SER A 46 9.60 22.26 -12.68
C SER A 46 8.07 22.22 -12.57
N THR A 47 7.50 21.02 -12.51
CA THR A 47 6.06 20.79 -12.36
C THR A 47 5.52 21.37 -11.05
N LEU A 48 6.28 21.33 -9.95
CA LEU A 48 5.86 21.92 -8.67
C LEU A 48 5.62 23.44 -8.78
N ASN A 49 6.54 24.16 -9.42
CA ASN A 49 6.40 25.60 -9.63
C ASN A 49 5.28 25.92 -10.63
N GLU A 50 5.12 25.12 -11.69
CA GLU A 50 4.00 25.27 -12.64
C GLU A 50 2.65 25.06 -11.94
N MET A 51 2.54 24.06 -11.07
CA MET A 51 1.31 23.81 -10.30
C MET A 51 1.02 24.94 -9.30
N LEU A 52 2.05 25.49 -8.63
CA LEU A 52 1.92 26.65 -7.76
C LEU A 52 1.47 27.90 -8.52
N ASP A 53 2.03 28.14 -9.71
CA ASP A 53 1.62 29.24 -10.59
C ASP A 53 0.16 29.06 -11.07
N MET A 54 -0.29 27.82 -11.32
CA MET A 54 -1.70 27.52 -11.64
C MET A 54 -2.65 27.71 -10.44
N LEU A 55 -2.22 27.34 -9.23
CA LEU A 55 -3.00 27.54 -8.00
C LEU A 55 -3.06 29.02 -7.57
N GLY A 56 -2.01 29.78 -7.89
CA GLY A 56 -1.85 31.19 -7.55
C GLY A 56 -2.57 32.16 -8.49
N GLN A 57 -3.31 31.69 -9.50
CA GLN A 57 -4.06 32.54 -10.43
C GLN A 57 -5.04 33.45 -9.66
N GLY A 58 -4.64 34.71 -9.45
CA GLY A 58 -5.37 35.72 -8.67
C GLY A 58 -4.64 36.29 -7.45
N SER A 59 -3.44 35.79 -7.14
CA SER A 59 -2.60 36.23 -6.02
C SER A 59 -1.13 36.37 -6.43
N THR A 60 -0.26 36.87 -5.53
CA THR A 60 1.18 37.02 -5.82
C THR A 60 1.78 35.64 -6.10
N PRO A 61 2.53 35.45 -7.21
CA PRO A 61 3.10 34.15 -7.55
C PRO A 61 4.06 33.70 -6.45
N VAL A 62 3.72 32.61 -5.77
CA VAL A 62 4.57 31.96 -4.77
C VAL A 62 5.45 30.97 -5.50
N ARG A 63 6.71 31.34 -5.72
CA ARG A 63 7.72 30.43 -6.27
C ARG A 63 8.58 29.88 -5.14
N LEU A 64 8.82 28.57 -5.19
CA LEU A 64 9.74 27.93 -4.26
C LEU A 64 11.18 28.24 -4.69
N ASP A 65 12.02 28.57 -3.72
CA ASP A 65 13.46 28.64 -3.91
C ASP A 65 14.05 27.23 -4.13
N GLU A 66 15.22 27.13 -4.77
CA GLU A 66 15.86 25.85 -5.10
C GLU A 66 16.10 24.97 -3.86
N ALA A 67 16.47 25.59 -2.74
CA ALA A 67 16.64 24.90 -1.46
C ALA A 67 15.32 24.29 -0.95
N GLN A 68 14.20 25.00 -1.14
CA GLN A 68 12.87 24.52 -0.74
C GLN A 68 12.41 23.39 -1.65
N ILE A 69 12.65 23.50 -2.97
CA ILE A 69 12.35 22.43 -3.93
C ILE A 69 13.12 21.16 -3.55
N SER A 70 14.43 21.28 -3.30
CA SER A 70 15.25 20.13 -2.89
C SER A 70 14.72 19.46 -1.62
N LEU A 71 14.36 20.25 -0.61
CA LEU A 71 13.78 19.74 0.64
C LEU A 71 12.45 19.03 0.40
N VAL A 72 11.55 19.61 -0.39
CA VAL A 72 10.25 19.00 -0.74
C VAL A 72 10.45 17.69 -1.49
N LEU A 73 11.40 17.62 -2.43
CA LEU A 73 11.71 16.41 -3.18
C LEU A 73 12.27 15.31 -2.25
N TRP A 74 13.16 15.65 -1.32
CA TRP A 74 13.70 14.68 -0.35
C TRP A 74 12.65 14.16 0.62
N ILE A 75 11.78 15.03 1.14
CA ILE A 75 10.66 14.61 2.00
C ILE A 75 9.71 13.71 1.21
N SER A 76 9.36 14.09 -0.02
CA SER A 76 8.48 13.30 -0.89
C SER A 76 9.10 11.95 -1.21
N PHE A 77 10.40 11.89 -1.48
CA PHE A 77 11.15 10.66 -1.68
C PHE A 77 11.07 9.76 -0.44
N ALA A 78 11.40 10.28 0.74
CA ALA A 78 11.41 9.51 1.97
C ALA A 78 10.02 8.97 2.33
N LEU A 79 8.98 9.80 2.20
CA LEU A 79 7.60 9.40 2.43
C LEU A 79 7.12 8.34 1.44
N THR A 80 7.41 8.54 0.15
CA THR A 80 7.02 7.58 -0.90
C THR A 80 7.75 6.25 -0.73
N ALA A 81 9.04 6.27 -0.38
CA ALA A 81 9.81 5.08 -0.07
C ALA A 81 9.26 4.33 1.15
N ALA A 82 8.94 5.05 2.24
CA ALA A 82 8.32 4.46 3.43
C ALA A 82 6.95 3.83 3.09
N LEU A 83 6.14 4.50 2.27
CA LEU A 83 4.86 3.98 1.79
C LEU A 83 5.04 2.70 0.96
N ILE A 84 6.00 2.66 0.04
CA ILE A 84 6.34 1.46 -0.75
C ILE A 84 6.73 0.30 0.16
N LEU A 85 7.59 0.54 1.15
CA LEU A 85 7.97 -0.47 2.14
C LEU A 85 6.74 -0.96 2.90
N TRP A 86 5.89 -0.04 3.35
CA TRP A 86 4.67 -0.38 4.07
C TRP A 86 3.71 -1.24 3.24
N LEU A 87 3.50 -0.89 1.96
CA LEU A 87 2.70 -1.68 1.00
C LEU A 87 3.30 -3.08 0.80
N TYR A 88 4.62 -3.17 0.59
CA TYR A 88 5.33 -4.43 0.39
C TYR A 88 5.20 -5.35 1.61
N PHE A 89 5.49 -4.84 2.81
CA PHE A 89 5.40 -5.60 4.05
C PHE A 89 3.96 -5.99 4.38
N THR A 90 2.99 -5.12 4.10
CA THR A 90 1.57 -5.45 4.26
C THR A 90 1.17 -6.60 3.35
N ARG A 91 1.53 -6.54 2.07
CA ARG A 91 1.24 -7.62 1.11
C ARG A 91 1.85 -8.94 1.57
N ARG A 92 3.12 -8.92 2.01
CA ARG A 92 3.80 -10.11 2.54
C ARG A 92 3.10 -10.66 3.78
N ALA A 93 2.74 -9.80 4.73
CA ALA A 93 2.04 -10.20 5.95
C ALA A 93 0.67 -10.82 5.68
N VAL A 94 -0.09 -10.30 4.71
CA VAL A 94 -1.38 -10.85 4.29
C VAL A 94 -1.20 -12.23 3.65
N ILE A 95 -0.18 -12.42 2.81
CA ILE A 95 0.14 -13.73 2.20
C ILE A 95 0.62 -14.74 3.25
N GLU A 96 1.33 -14.28 4.29
CA GLU A 96 1.76 -15.12 5.41
C GLU A 96 0.61 -15.42 6.41
N GLY A 97 -0.57 -14.81 6.23
CA GLY A 97 -1.73 -15.00 7.11
C GLY A 97 -1.62 -14.29 8.46
N ARG A 98 -0.79 -13.24 8.58
CA ARG A 98 -0.55 -12.52 9.84
C ARG A 98 -1.65 -11.50 10.10
N ALA A 99 -2.15 -11.45 11.33
CA ALA A 99 -3.25 -10.56 11.71
C ALA A 99 -3.00 -9.07 11.47
N TRP A 100 -1.77 -8.60 11.72
CA TRP A 100 -1.40 -7.20 11.51
C TRP A 100 -1.44 -6.80 10.03
N GLY A 101 -1.23 -7.74 9.10
CA GLY A 101 -1.33 -7.48 7.66
C GLY A 101 -2.74 -7.06 7.25
N ARG A 102 -3.77 -7.67 7.85
CA ARG A 102 -5.17 -7.28 7.63
C ARG A 102 -5.45 -5.90 8.19
N VAL A 103 -5.01 -5.60 9.41
CA VAL A 103 -5.19 -4.28 10.03
C VAL A 103 -4.56 -3.20 9.16
N SER A 104 -3.32 -3.44 8.72
CA SER A 104 -2.60 -2.56 7.80
C SER A 104 -3.34 -2.37 6.48
N THR A 105 -3.91 -3.43 5.91
CA THR A 105 -4.75 -3.36 4.71
C THR A 105 -5.97 -2.47 4.90
N ILE A 106 -6.62 -2.52 6.07
CA ILE A 106 -7.77 -1.65 6.36
C ILE A 106 -7.33 -0.19 6.37
N VAL A 107 -6.22 0.13 7.06
CA VAL A 107 -5.70 1.50 7.10
C VAL A 107 -5.35 2.00 5.70
N ILE A 108 -4.62 1.21 4.92
CA ILE A 108 -4.27 1.55 3.53
C ILE A 108 -5.53 1.70 2.67
N GLY A 109 -6.52 0.83 2.84
CA GLY A 109 -7.80 0.88 2.14
C GLY A 109 -8.54 2.18 2.43
N VAL A 110 -8.65 2.58 3.69
CA VAL A 110 -9.25 3.85 4.11
C VAL A 110 -8.49 5.04 3.53
N LEU A 111 -7.15 5.07 3.66
CA LEU A 111 -6.33 6.14 3.09
C LEU A 111 -6.47 6.24 1.56
N SER A 112 -6.61 5.09 0.89
CA SER A 112 -6.80 5.05 -0.56
C SER A 112 -8.13 5.67 -0.99
N LEU A 113 -9.18 5.61 -0.16
CA LEU A 113 -10.45 6.28 -0.47
C LEU A 113 -10.32 7.80 -0.64
N LEU A 114 -9.28 8.41 -0.04
CA LEU A 114 -9.00 9.84 -0.17
C LEU A 114 -8.14 10.17 -1.41
N ALA A 115 -7.49 9.17 -2.01
CA ALA A 115 -6.53 9.36 -3.11
C ALA A 115 -7.22 9.29 -4.49
N LEU A 116 -7.87 10.37 -4.90
CA LEU A 116 -8.55 10.44 -6.20
C LEU A 116 -7.55 10.48 -7.39
N PRO A 117 -7.92 9.93 -8.58
CA PRO A 117 -9.22 9.32 -8.90
C PRO A 117 -9.29 7.80 -8.70
N PHE A 118 -8.15 7.10 -8.66
CA PHE A 118 -8.11 5.63 -8.68
C PHE A 118 -8.11 4.98 -7.29
N GLY A 119 -7.71 5.71 -6.27
CA GLY A 119 -7.61 5.22 -4.89
C GLY A 119 -8.94 4.70 -4.32
N PRO A 120 -10.11 5.31 -4.56
CA PRO A 120 -11.38 4.78 -4.07
C PRO A 120 -11.67 3.36 -4.56
N VAL A 121 -11.40 3.07 -5.83
CA VAL A 121 -11.62 1.73 -6.40
C VAL A 121 -10.72 0.72 -5.70
N LEU A 122 -9.42 1.02 -5.57
CA LEU A 122 -8.47 0.15 -4.88
C LEU A 122 -8.84 -0.04 -3.41
N GLY A 123 -9.20 1.05 -2.72
CA GLY A 123 -9.60 1.05 -1.32
C GLY A 123 -10.85 0.21 -1.06
N ILE A 124 -11.89 0.35 -1.90
CA ILE A 124 -13.11 -0.46 -1.78
C ILE A 124 -12.79 -1.96 -1.90
N PHE A 125 -12.02 -2.37 -2.92
CA PHE A 125 -11.65 -3.79 -3.07
C PHE A 125 -10.83 -4.30 -1.89
N MET A 126 -9.86 -3.52 -1.41
CA MET A 126 -9.08 -3.88 -0.22
C MET A 126 -9.96 -4.06 1.01
N LEU A 127 -10.92 -3.16 1.25
CA LEU A 127 -11.83 -3.24 2.39
C LEU A 127 -12.77 -4.44 2.29
N ILE A 128 -13.34 -4.71 1.10
CA ILE A 128 -14.15 -5.91 0.86
C ILE A 128 -13.35 -7.16 1.20
N GLY A 129 -12.11 -7.26 0.71
CA GLY A 129 -11.23 -8.38 1.01
C GLY A 129 -10.87 -8.47 2.50
N ALA A 130 -10.60 -7.34 3.16
CA ALA A 130 -10.17 -7.31 4.56
C ALA A 130 -11.28 -7.73 5.54
N PHE A 131 -12.54 -7.47 5.21
CA PHE A 131 -13.69 -7.89 6.01
C PHE A 131 -14.30 -9.23 5.59
N ASP A 132 -13.79 -9.86 4.53
CA ASP A 132 -14.29 -11.15 4.07
C ASP A 132 -14.03 -12.27 5.09
N ARG A 133 -15.04 -13.07 5.42
CA ARG A 133 -14.98 -14.12 6.44
C ARG A 133 -13.83 -15.11 6.22
N GLN A 134 -13.54 -15.48 4.96
CA GLN A 134 -12.46 -16.42 4.65
C GLN A 134 -11.09 -15.79 4.89
N VAL A 135 -10.95 -14.51 4.53
CA VAL A 135 -9.71 -13.75 4.75
C VAL A 135 -9.48 -13.48 6.22
N VAL A 136 -10.53 -13.15 6.99
CA VAL A 136 -10.43 -12.99 8.44
C VAL A 136 -9.95 -14.29 9.09
N ALA A 137 -10.59 -15.42 8.79
CA ALA A 137 -10.19 -16.72 9.33
C ALA A 137 -8.75 -17.09 8.95
N TYR A 138 -8.32 -16.73 7.73
CA TYR A 138 -6.96 -16.96 7.27
C TYR A 138 -5.93 -16.06 7.97
N THR A 139 -6.29 -14.81 8.28
CA THR A 139 -5.41 -13.79 8.87
C THR A 139 -5.53 -13.69 10.40
N THR A 140 -5.80 -14.82 11.08
CA THR A 140 -5.89 -14.84 12.56
C THR A 140 -4.59 -15.34 13.23
N ARG A 141 -3.54 -15.63 12.46
CA ARG A 141 -2.26 -16.15 12.96
C ARG A 141 -1.30 -15.05 13.39
#